data_AF-A0A5M8SLM1-F1
#
_entry.id   AF-A0A5M8SLM1-F1
#
_cell.length_a   1.000
_cell.length_b   1.000
_cell.length_c   1.000
_cell.angle_alpha   90.00
_cell.angle_beta   90.00
_cell.angle_gamma   90.00
#
_symmetry.space_group_name_H-M   'P 1'
#
loop_
_entity.id
_entity.type
_entity.pdbx_description
1 polymer ?
#
loop_
_entity_poly.entity_id
_entity_poly.type
_entity_poly.pdbx_seq_one_letter_code
_entity_poly.pdbx_strand_id
1 'polypeptide(L)'
;MLKTVVARVCACGIACAVVGGCSLSPIARHAAAFSSASSLVIESSEDAYRTANDLRVREQMEAAVYAYDYASGADLQFDPHKEFKPLFTADQLAARITVFDALELYGESLAQIAGHPSKEDTEALEGAAAGVGQNLAGLSGEIHSKFAGVPAITGTESAVISTALKALGEYLQTRVIKKSLPKVTGDMDVHVKALCDLLQEDIKVMKTQADSDYTSLLMTQNQFVLHNKLDAVEKRNEVEKEMAVVREQRANERLLDALSAAVLKLQLTHHVLAAGAAGNNPGSLKQNIADLQAAGKDLSSYYKSLLVAQ
;
A
#
# COMPACT_ATOMS: atom_id res chain seq x y z
N MET A 1 24.28 -0.41 -4.22
CA MET A 1 24.27 -1.89 -4.12
C MET A 1 22.97 -2.25 -3.41
N LEU A 2 21.99 -3.01 -3.90
CA LEU A 2 21.82 -3.90 -5.03
C LEU A 2 20.58 -3.39 -5.82
N LYS A 3 20.71 -3.15 -7.12
CA LYS A 3 19.55 -3.01 -8.00
C LYS A 3 19.06 -4.41 -8.35
N THR A 4 18.35 -5.05 -7.42
CA THR A 4 17.42 -6.11 -7.81
C THR A 4 16.10 -5.41 -8.05
N VAL A 5 16.01 -4.73 -9.19
CA VAL A 5 14.72 -4.46 -9.81
C VAL A 5 14.19 -5.86 -10.09
N VAL A 6 13.34 -6.40 -9.22
CA VAL A 6 12.39 -7.42 -9.63
C VAL A 6 11.73 -6.77 -10.83
N ALA A 7 12.00 -7.31 -12.01
CA ALA A 7 11.33 -6.88 -13.21
C ALA A 7 9.85 -7.09 -12.92
N ARG A 8 9.16 -6.01 -12.52
CA ARG A 8 7.71 -5.95 -12.66
C ARG A 8 7.52 -6.27 -14.12
N VAL A 9 6.95 -7.43 -14.39
CA VAL A 9 6.32 -7.67 -15.67
C VAL A 9 5.33 -6.53 -15.76
N CYS A 10 5.72 -5.50 -16.49
CA CYS A 10 4.89 -4.39 -16.81
C CYS A 10 3.82 -5.01 -17.70
N ALA A 11 2.77 -5.56 -17.09
CA ALA A 11 1.52 -5.88 -17.74
C ALA A 11 0.79 -4.56 -18.07
N CYS A 12 1.54 -3.58 -18.60
CA CYS A 12 0.99 -2.50 -19.38
C CYS A 12 0.35 -3.14 -20.60
N GLY A 13 -0.96 -3.34 -20.54
CA GLY A 13 -1.77 -3.57 -21.72
C GLY A 13 -2.53 -4.89 -21.78
N ILE A 14 -3.34 -5.21 -20.78
CA ILE A 14 -4.67 -5.77 -21.07
C ILE A 14 -5.74 -4.73 -20.72
N ALA A 15 -5.50 -3.50 -21.16
CA ALA A 15 -6.56 -2.61 -21.61
C ALA A 15 -6.91 -2.96 -23.06
N CYS A 16 -7.09 -4.25 -23.37
CA CYS A 16 -7.73 -4.64 -24.63
C CYS A 16 -9.21 -4.32 -24.46
N ALA A 17 -9.60 -3.17 -25.00
CA ALA A 17 -10.99 -2.87 -25.31
C ALA A 17 -11.61 -4.09 -25.99
N VAL A 18 -12.42 -4.85 -25.26
CA VAL A 18 -13.21 -5.96 -25.78
C VAL A 18 -14.31 -5.36 -26.66
N VAL A 19 -13.93 -4.96 -27.87
CA VAL A 19 -14.86 -4.72 -28.98
C VAL A 19 -14.94 -6.02 -29.77
N GLY A 20 -15.44 -7.06 -29.12
CA GLY A 20 -15.77 -8.34 -29.71
C GLY A 20 -17.07 -8.81 -29.07
N GLY A 21 -18.13 -8.95 -29.89
CA GLY A 21 -19.51 -9.19 -29.48
C GLY A 21 -19.81 -10.55 -28.82
N CYS A 22 -19.04 -10.95 -27.81
CA CYS A 22 -19.49 -11.91 -26.80
C CYS A 22 -19.96 -11.10 -25.59
N SER A 23 -21.24 -11.18 -25.25
CA SER A 23 -21.79 -10.49 -24.08
C SER A 23 -21.11 -11.02 -22.81
N LEU A 24 -20.08 -10.31 -22.31
CA LEU A 24 -19.51 -10.58 -21.01
C LEU A 24 -20.64 -10.64 -19.98
N SER A 25 -20.63 -11.69 -19.16
CA SER A 25 -21.57 -11.81 -18.05
C SER A 25 -21.45 -10.56 -17.14
N PRO A 26 -22.54 -10.12 -16.49
CA PRO A 26 -22.49 -8.97 -15.59
C PRO A 26 -21.37 -9.09 -14.53
N ILE A 27 -21.17 -10.28 -13.97
CA ILE A 27 -20.11 -10.55 -12.99
C ILE A 27 -18.70 -10.38 -13.57
N ALA A 28 -18.48 -10.73 -14.85
CA ALA A 28 -17.18 -10.52 -15.50
C ALA A 28 -16.82 -9.05 -15.66
N ARG A 29 -17.81 -8.20 -15.99
CA ARG A 29 -17.61 -6.76 -16.06
C ARG A 29 -17.29 -6.17 -14.67
N HIS A 30 -17.99 -6.64 -13.64
CA HIS A 30 -17.76 -6.17 -12.26
C HIS A 30 -16.40 -6.61 -11.72
N ALA A 31 -15.99 -7.85 -11.97
CA ALA A 31 -14.68 -8.34 -11.57
C ALA A 31 -13.54 -7.59 -12.27
N ALA A 32 -13.65 -7.32 -13.58
CA ALA A 32 -12.67 -6.52 -14.31
C ALA A 32 -12.58 -5.08 -13.79
N ALA A 33 -13.72 -4.44 -13.51
CA ALA A 33 -13.73 -3.09 -12.97
C ALA A 33 -13.21 -3.03 -11.52
N PHE A 34 -13.52 -4.04 -10.70
CA PHE A 34 -12.95 -4.20 -9.36
C PHE A 34 -11.43 -4.37 -9.41
N SER A 35 -10.92 -5.22 -10.31
CA SER A 35 -9.48 -5.43 -10.51
C SER A 35 -8.79 -4.09 -10.82
N SER A 36 -9.26 -3.37 -11.85
CA SER A 36 -8.67 -2.09 -12.24
C SER A 36 -8.73 -1.04 -11.13
N ALA A 37 -9.83 -0.97 -10.39
CA ALA A 37 -9.97 -0.03 -9.29
C ALA A 37 -9.04 -0.38 -8.11
N SER A 38 -8.86 -1.68 -7.82
CA SER A 38 -8.00 -2.16 -6.75
C SER A 38 -6.52 -1.92 -7.06
N SER A 39 -6.07 -2.16 -8.30
CA SER A 39 -4.70 -1.87 -8.74
C SER A 39 -4.29 -0.42 -8.45
N LEU A 40 -5.17 0.55 -8.71
CA LEU A 40 -4.86 1.96 -8.44
C LEU A 40 -4.65 2.26 -6.95
N VAL A 41 -5.46 1.63 -6.08
CA VAL A 41 -5.31 1.77 -4.62
C VAL A 41 -4.03 1.08 -4.15
N ILE A 42 -3.72 -0.08 -4.72
CA ILE A 42 -2.53 -0.87 -4.42
C ILE A 42 -1.26 -0.10 -4.81
N GLU A 43 -1.15 0.38 -6.05
CA GLU A 43 -0.01 1.18 -6.51
C GLU A 43 0.22 2.39 -5.60
N SER A 44 -0.85 3.11 -5.27
CA SER A 44 -0.79 4.28 -4.37
C SER A 44 -0.38 3.91 -2.94
N SER A 45 -0.72 2.70 -2.49
CA SER A 45 -0.32 2.23 -1.15
C SER A 45 1.19 2.04 -1.07
N GLU A 46 1.82 1.52 -2.12
CA GLU A 46 3.27 1.35 -2.15
C GLU A 46 4.02 2.68 -2.08
N ASP A 47 3.53 3.68 -2.81
CA ASP A 47 4.08 5.03 -2.78
C ASP A 47 3.95 5.62 -1.37
N ALA A 48 2.87 5.30 -0.64
CA ALA A 48 2.69 5.68 0.76
C ALA A 48 3.81 5.14 1.66
N TYR A 49 4.10 3.84 1.56
CA TYR A 49 5.14 3.20 2.38
C TYR A 49 6.53 3.76 2.08
N ARG A 50 6.82 4.03 0.80
CA ARG A 50 8.08 4.67 0.40
C ARG A 50 8.18 6.08 0.97
N THR A 51 7.13 6.89 0.81
CA THR A 51 7.07 8.26 1.33
C THR A 51 7.21 8.30 2.85
N ALA A 52 6.60 7.37 3.58
CA ALA A 52 6.71 7.28 5.03
C ALA A 52 8.15 6.96 5.48
N ASN A 53 8.85 6.05 4.78
CA ASN A 53 10.25 5.79 5.04
C ASN A 53 11.15 7.00 4.73
N ASP A 54 10.89 7.70 3.63
CA ASP A 54 11.67 8.87 3.23
C ASP A 54 11.49 10.02 4.23
N LEU A 55 10.27 10.26 4.71
CA LEU A 55 9.99 11.23 5.77
C LEU A 55 10.79 10.90 7.04
N ARG A 56 10.77 9.62 7.44
CA ARG A 56 11.49 9.15 8.63
C ARG A 56 13.00 9.34 8.51
N VAL A 57 13.57 9.08 7.34
CA VAL A 57 15.00 9.32 7.08
C VAL A 57 15.31 10.82 7.07
N ARG A 58 14.46 11.64 6.45
CA ARG A 58 14.60 13.11 6.44
C ARG A 58 14.61 13.68 7.85
N GLU A 59 13.68 13.27 8.71
CA GLU A 59 13.65 13.72 10.10
C GLU A 59 14.95 13.38 10.84
N GLN A 60 15.41 12.14 10.74
CA GLN A 60 16.65 11.72 11.39
C GLN A 60 17.86 12.50 10.87
N MET A 61 17.84 12.88 9.59
CA MET A 61 18.92 13.67 8.99
C MET A 61 18.96 15.08 9.58
N GLU A 62 17.82 15.76 9.67
CA GLU A 62 17.74 17.09 10.28
C GLU A 62 18.11 17.05 11.77
N ALA A 63 17.62 16.04 12.51
CA ALA A 63 17.98 15.84 13.91
C ALA A 63 19.49 15.58 14.10
N ALA A 64 20.11 14.83 13.19
CA ALA A 64 21.54 14.58 13.21
C ALA A 64 22.37 15.82 12.90
N VAL A 65 21.97 16.65 11.93
CA VAL A 65 22.62 17.93 11.63
C VAL A 65 22.57 18.84 12.86
N TYR A 66 21.40 18.94 13.49
CA TYR A 66 21.27 19.72 14.72
C TYR A 66 22.14 19.17 15.85
N ALA A 67 22.18 17.84 16.05
CA ALA A 67 23.06 17.24 17.04
C ALA A 67 24.54 17.52 16.72
N TYR A 68 24.94 17.52 15.45
CA TYR A 68 26.32 17.84 15.05
C TYR A 68 26.71 19.28 15.39
N ASP A 69 25.82 20.24 15.11
CA ASP A 69 26.08 21.67 15.30
C ASP A 69 25.98 22.12 16.77
N TYR A 70 25.18 21.43 17.59
CA TYR A 70 24.84 21.88 18.94
C TYR A 70 25.16 20.91 20.08
N ALA A 71 25.52 19.65 19.82
CA ALA A 71 25.99 18.75 20.87
C ALA A 71 27.43 19.12 21.28
N SER A 72 27.65 19.30 22.58
CA SER A 72 28.99 19.50 23.15
C SER A 72 29.52 18.20 23.74
N GLY A 73 30.54 17.59 23.13
CA GLY A 73 31.20 16.41 23.69
C GLY A 73 32.01 15.58 22.70
N ALA A 74 32.96 14.78 23.23
CA ALA A 74 33.86 13.90 22.49
C ALA A 74 33.19 12.64 21.88
N ASP A 75 31.86 12.51 22.00
CA ASP A 75 31.07 11.37 21.51
C ASP A 75 30.31 11.67 20.20
N LEU A 76 30.74 12.67 19.42
CA LEU A 76 30.27 12.92 18.06
C LEU A 76 30.79 11.83 17.09
N GLN A 77 30.30 10.60 17.26
CA GLN A 77 30.42 9.53 16.26
C GLN A 77 29.11 9.42 15.49
N PHE A 78 28.75 10.47 14.75
CA PHE A 78 27.66 10.36 13.77
C PHE A 78 28.10 9.35 12.70
N ASP A 79 27.45 8.19 12.69
CA ASP A 79 27.64 7.15 11.70
C ASP A 79 26.34 7.01 10.88
N PRO A 80 26.29 7.54 9.65
CA PRO A 80 25.08 7.50 8.83
C PRO A 80 24.62 6.06 8.54
N HIS A 81 25.48 5.04 8.73
CA HIS A 81 25.10 3.64 8.57
C HIS A 81 24.41 3.04 9.81
N LYS A 82 24.45 3.71 10.96
CA LYS A 82 23.85 3.24 12.22
C LYS A 82 22.70 4.11 12.71
N GLU A 83 22.72 5.40 12.37
CA GLU A 83 21.77 6.39 12.87
C GLU A 83 20.47 6.45 12.03
N PHE A 84 20.51 6.12 10.73
CA PHE A 84 19.32 6.14 9.89
C PHE A 84 18.56 4.82 9.91
N LYS A 85 17.50 4.77 10.72
CA LYS A 85 16.58 3.63 10.79
C LYS A 85 15.31 3.95 10.01
N PRO A 86 15.00 3.23 8.92
CA PRO A 86 13.74 3.42 8.23
C PRO A 86 12.58 3.03 9.14
N LEU A 87 11.38 3.56 8.87
CA LEU A 87 10.16 3.14 9.57
C LEU A 87 9.91 1.64 9.36
N PHE A 88 10.03 1.20 8.10
CA PHE A 88 9.98 -0.21 7.71
C PHE A 88 11.30 -0.62 7.07
N THR A 89 11.88 -1.75 7.48
CA THR A 89 13.05 -2.32 6.81
C THR A 89 12.71 -2.74 5.38
N ALA A 90 13.73 -2.97 4.54
CA ALA A 90 13.53 -3.44 3.16
C ALA A 90 12.70 -4.74 3.11
N ASP A 91 12.95 -5.66 4.05
CA ASP A 91 12.21 -6.91 4.18
C ASP A 91 10.75 -6.70 4.59
N GLN A 92 10.50 -5.76 5.50
CA GLN A 92 9.16 -5.41 5.95
C GLN A 92 8.36 -4.73 4.83
N LEU A 93 9.00 -3.88 4.04
CA LEU A 93 8.40 -3.29 2.83
C LEU A 93 8.09 -4.35 1.78
N ALA A 94 9.03 -5.25 1.50
CA ALA A 94 8.84 -6.33 0.52
C ALA A 94 7.66 -7.24 0.90
N ALA A 95 7.46 -7.51 2.19
CA ALA A 95 6.31 -8.26 2.67
C ALA A 95 4.97 -7.55 2.38
N ARG A 96 4.89 -6.23 2.61
CA ARG A 96 3.69 -5.42 2.31
C ARG A 96 3.40 -5.39 0.81
N ILE A 97 4.43 -5.19 0.00
CA ILE A 97 4.34 -5.26 -1.46
C ILE A 97 3.85 -6.65 -1.91
N THR A 98 4.34 -7.73 -1.30
CA THR A 98 3.87 -9.09 -1.61
C THR A 98 2.37 -9.27 -1.31
N VAL A 99 1.86 -8.68 -0.23
CA VAL A 99 0.41 -8.69 0.07
C VAL A 99 -0.39 -7.92 -0.98
N PHE A 100 0.15 -6.79 -1.44
CA PHE A 100 -0.47 -5.99 -2.49
C PHE A 100 -0.49 -6.69 -3.85
N ASP A 101 0.66 -7.20 -4.31
CA ASP A 101 0.78 -7.97 -5.55
C ASP A 101 -0.22 -9.14 -5.55
N ALA A 102 -0.43 -9.78 -4.40
CA ALA A 102 -1.39 -10.86 -4.24
C ALA A 102 -2.85 -10.42 -4.35
N LEU A 103 -3.22 -9.28 -3.76
CA LEU A 103 -4.57 -8.72 -3.86
C LEU A 103 -4.88 -8.25 -5.29
N GLU A 104 -3.88 -7.67 -5.97
CA GLU A 104 -3.98 -7.29 -7.38
C GLU A 104 -4.19 -8.53 -8.26
N LEU A 105 -3.30 -9.51 -8.15
CA LEU A 105 -3.37 -10.74 -8.93
C LEU A 105 -4.64 -11.56 -8.65
N TYR A 106 -5.15 -11.48 -7.43
CA TYR A 106 -6.46 -12.04 -7.08
C TYR A 106 -7.59 -11.35 -7.85
N GLY A 107 -7.61 -10.02 -7.89
CA GLY A 107 -8.57 -9.25 -8.67
C GLY A 107 -8.51 -9.60 -10.16
N GLU A 108 -7.30 -9.70 -10.72
CA GLU A 108 -7.08 -10.10 -12.11
C GLU A 108 -7.58 -11.53 -12.36
N SER A 109 -7.29 -12.45 -11.44
CA SER A 109 -7.77 -13.83 -11.49
C SER A 109 -9.29 -13.90 -11.56
N LEU A 110 -10.00 -13.12 -10.74
CA LEU A 110 -11.46 -13.04 -10.77
C LEU A 110 -11.98 -12.53 -12.12
N ALA A 111 -11.39 -11.43 -12.63
CA ALA A 111 -11.75 -10.84 -13.90
C ALA A 111 -11.58 -11.83 -15.05
N GLN A 112 -10.44 -12.52 -15.05
CA GLN A 112 -10.08 -13.45 -16.10
C GLN A 112 -10.95 -14.71 -16.07
N ILE A 113 -11.17 -15.34 -14.91
CA ILE A 113 -12.03 -16.53 -14.78
C ILE A 113 -13.45 -16.21 -15.28
N ALA A 114 -13.96 -15.03 -14.94
CA ALA A 114 -15.29 -14.59 -15.36
C ALA A 114 -15.36 -14.29 -16.87
N GLY A 115 -14.28 -13.80 -17.47
CA GLY A 115 -14.20 -13.31 -18.85
C GLY A 115 -14.08 -14.35 -19.97
N HIS A 116 -13.84 -15.64 -19.67
CA HIS A 116 -13.50 -16.68 -20.68
C HIS A 116 -12.20 -16.36 -21.44
N PRO A 117 -11.04 -16.49 -20.77
CA PRO A 117 -9.76 -16.04 -21.32
C PRO A 117 -9.27 -16.94 -22.46
N SER A 118 -8.32 -16.43 -23.25
CA SER A 118 -7.55 -17.27 -24.16
C SER A 118 -6.63 -18.22 -23.39
N LYS A 119 -6.06 -19.22 -24.09
CA LYS A 119 -5.09 -20.14 -23.51
C LYS A 119 -3.81 -19.41 -23.07
N GLU A 120 -3.33 -18.48 -23.87
CA GLU A 120 -2.12 -17.68 -23.59
C GLU A 120 -2.31 -16.80 -22.36
N ASP A 121 -3.46 -16.11 -22.25
CA ASP A 121 -3.77 -15.33 -21.05
C ASP A 121 -3.79 -16.25 -19.81
N THR A 122 -4.31 -17.47 -19.98
CA THR A 122 -4.45 -18.45 -18.90
C THR A 122 -3.07 -18.89 -18.39
N GLU A 123 -2.15 -19.24 -19.29
CA GLU A 123 -0.79 -19.67 -18.94
C GLU A 123 0.05 -18.55 -18.30
N ALA A 124 -0.07 -17.31 -18.81
CA ALA A 124 0.63 -16.15 -18.24
C ALA A 124 0.21 -15.89 -16.78
N LEU A 125 -1.11 -15.92 -16.51
CA LEU A 125 -1.62 -15.74 -15.15
C LEU A 125 -1.23 -16.90 -14.23
N GLU A 126 -1.22 -18.14 -14.72
CA GLU A 126 -0.80 -19.31 -13.92
C GLU A 126 0.66 -19.18 -13.44
N GLY A 127 1.56 -18.72 -14.31
CA GLY A 127 2.94 -18.46 -13.94
C GLY A 127 3.06 -17.39 -12.85
N ALA A 128 2.35 -16.27 -13.00
CA ALA A 128 2.33 -15.20 -12.00
C ALA A 128 1.74 -15.70 -10.66
N ALA A 129 0.62 -16.43 -10.72
CA ALA A 129 -0.12 -16.91 -9.54
C ALA A 129 0.66 -17.98 -8.77
N ALA A 130 1.41 -18.83 -9.46
CA ALA A 130 2.31 -19.78 -8.81
C ALA A 130 3.43 -19.07 -8.03
N GLY A 131 4.07 -18.06 -8.63
CA GLY A 131 5.15 -17.30 -7.99
C GLY A 131 4.67 -16.51 -6.76
N VAL A 132 3.61 -15.72 -6.92
CA VAL A 132 3.04 -14.95 -5.81
C VAL A 132 2.48 -15.89 -4.73
N GLY A 133 1.82 -16.97 -5.11
CA GLY A 133 1.31 -17.97 -4.17
C GLY A 133 2.40 -18.64 -3.33
N GLN A 134 3.57 -18.93 -3.91
CA GLN A 134 4.73 -19.42 -3.15
C GLN A 134 5.27 -18.37 -2.17
N ASN A 135 5.37 -17.10 -2.60
CA ASN A 135 5.84 -16.02 -1.74
C ASN A 135 4.90 -15.81 -0.53
N LEU A 136 3.58 -15.87 -0.75
CA LEU A 136 2.59 -15.79 0.33
C LEU A 136 2.67 -16.96 1.30
N ALA A 137 2.89 -18.18 0.79
CA ALA A 137 3.07 -19.35 1.64
C ALA A 137 4.31 -19.19 2.54
N GLY A 138 5.41 -18.67 2.00
CA GLY A 138 6.60 -18.30 2.79
C GLY A 138 6.29 -17.21 3.83
N LEU A 139 5.67 -16.11 3.39
CA LEU A 139 5.32 -14.98 4.25
C LEU A 139 4.40 -15.37 5.42
N SER A 140 3.50 -16.34 5.20
CA SER A 140 2.61 -16.85 6.25
C SER A 140 3.36 -17.41 7.47
N GLY A 141 4.56 -17.98 7.25
CA GLY A 141 5.43 -18.48 8.32
C GLY A 141 6.30 -17.42 8.99
N GLU A 142 6.44 -16.24 8.37
CA GLU A 142 7.33 -15.16 8.81
C GLU A 142 6.57 -13.91 9.26
N ILE A 143 5.25 -14.00 9.40
CA ILE A 143 4.42 -12.81 9.52
C ILE A 143 4.77 -11.92 10.72
N HIS A 144 5.13 -12.54 11.85
CA HIS A 144 5.48 -11.82 13.07
C HIS A 144 6.73 -10.95 12.89
N SER A 145 7.74 -11.43 12.16
CA SER A 145 8.96 -10.65 11.90
C SER A 145 8.74 -9.62 10.80
N LYS A 146 8.05 -10.00 9.71
CA LYS A 146 7.83 -9.15 8.53
C LYS A 146 6.84 -8.01 8.77
N PHE A 147 6.00 -8.13 9.77
CA PHE A 147 5.11 -7.05 10.21
C PHE A 147 5.35 -6.63 11.67
N ALA A 148 6.55 -6.88 12.20
CA ALA A 148 6.95 -6.35 13.50
C ALA A 148 6.80 -4.82 13.52
N GLY A 149 6.30 -4.27 14.63
CA GLY A 149 6.02 -2.83 14.78
C GLY A 149 4.58 -2.42 14.44
N VAL A 150 3.76 -3.34 13.91
CA VAL A 150 2.31 -3.15 13.79
C VAL A 150 1.62 -3.57 15.08
N PRO A 151 1.04 -2.65 15.88
CA PRO A 151 0.55 -2.94 17.23
C PRO A 151 -0.55 -4.02 17.30
N ALA A 152 -1.30 -4.18 16.21
CA ALA A 152 -2.42 -5.12 16.07
C ALA A 152 -2.02 -6.47 15.47
N ILE A 153 -0.76 -6.88 15.60
CA ILE A 153 -0.35 -8.26 15.31
C ILE A 153 -0.05 -8.94 16.64
N THR A 154 -1.11 -9.17 17.42
CA THR A 154 -1.08 -10.13 18.52
C THR A 154 -0.97 -11.56 17.98
N GLY A 155 -0.73 -12.55 18.85
CA GLY A 155 -0.66 -13.96 18.42
C GLY A 155 -1.92 -14.45 17.71
N THR A 156 -3.11 -13.97 18.10
CA THR A 156 -4.38 -14.33 17.46
C THR A 156 -4.54 -13.68 16.10
N GLU A 157 -4.23 -12.39 15.98
CA GLU A 157 -4.29 -11.67 14.69
C GLU A 157 -3.25 -12.21 13.70
N SER A 158 -2.04 -12.53 14.19
CA SER A 158 -1.01 -13.20 13.41
C SER A 158 -1.52 -14.51 12.80
N ALA A 159 -2.24 -15.33 13.58
CA ALA A 159 -2.78 -16.60 13.07
C ALA A 159 -3.88 -16.38 12.01
N VAL A 160 -4.75 -15.38 12.22
CA VAL A 160 -5.80 -15.01 11.24
C VAL A 160 -5.17 -14.55 9.93
N ILE A 161 -4.16 -13.68 9.99
CA ILE A 161 -3.52 -13.15 8.78
C ILE A 161 -2.66 -14.24 8.11
N SER A 162 -1.90 -15.05 8.85
CA SER A 162 -1.19 -16.21 8.28
C SER A 162 -2.15 -17.15 7.56
N THR A 163 -3.33 -17.38 8.13
CA THR A 163 -4.38 -18.18 7.47
C THR A 163 -4.88 -17.50 6.20
N ALA A 164 -5.10 -16.19 6.21
CA ALA A 164 -5.52 -15.43 5.03
C ALA A 164 -4.47 -15.45 3.91
N LEU A 165 -3.19 -15.24 4.23
CA LEU A 165 -2.09 -15.33 3.27
C LEU A 165 -1.96 -16.72 2.68
N LYS A 166 -2.08 -17.76 3.51
CA LYS A 166 -2.05 -19.15 3.06
C LYS A 166 -3.24 -19.47 2.15
N ALA A 167 -4.46 -19.10 2.54
CA ALA A 167 -5.65 -19.34 1.73
C ALA A 167 -5.58 -18.62 0.38
N LEU A 168 -5.11 -17.37 0.37
CA LEU A 168 -4.88 -16.62 -0.86
C LEU A 168 -3.79 -17.28 -1.73
N GLY A 169 -2.69 -17.73 -1.12
CA GLY A 169 -1.63 -18.44 -1.83
C GLY A 169 -2.08 -19.76 -2.42
N GLU A 170 -2.83 -20.57 -1.68
CA GLU A 170 -3.42 -21.83 -2.16
C GLU A 170 -4.42 -21.58 -3.30
N TYR A 171 -5.23 -20.52 -3.20
CA TYR A 171 -6.12 -20.12 -4.29
C TYR A 171 -5.33 -19.76 -5.56
N LEU A 172 -4.30 -18.93 -5.44
CA LEU A 172 -3.47 -18.51 -6.58
C LEU A 172 -2.72 -19.71 -7.20
N GLN A 173 -2.23 -20.65 -6.40
CA GLN A 173 -1.56 -21.85 -6.91
C GLN A 173 -2.51 -22.81 -7.64
N THR A 174 -3.75 -22.96 -7.16
CA THR A 174 -4.69 -23.97 -7.67
C THR A 174 -5.68 -23.44 -8.70
N ARG A 175 -5.84 -22.12 -8.80
CA ARG A 175 -6.71 -21.38 -9.72
C ARG A 175 -8.04 -22.11 -10.00
N VAL A 176 -8.96 -22.06 -9.04
CA VAL A 176 -10.23 -22.81 -9.13
C VAL A 176 -11.13 -22.28 -10.28
N ILE A 177 -11.33 -23.07 -11.33
CA ILE A 177 -11.96 -22.66 -12.59
C ILE A 177 -13.51 -22.61 -12.51
N LYS A 178 -14.07 -21.43 -12.83
CA LYS A 178 -15.44 -21.04 -13.23
C LYS A 178 -16.66 -21.54 -12.45
N LYS A 179 -16.83 -22.83 -12.18
CA LYS A 179 -18.02 -23.36 -11.44
C LYS A 179 -18.01 -23.00 -9.96
N SER A 180 -16.87 -22.52 -9.47
CA SER A 180 -16.64 -22.16 -8.09
C SER A 180 -16.58 -20.65 -7.85
N LEU A 181 -16.69 -19.78 -8.87
CA LEU A 181 -16.45 -18.33 -8.69
C LEU A 181 -17.28 -17.72 -7.56
N PRO A 182 -18.61 -17.94 -7.46
CA PRO A 182 -19.39 -17.47 -6.31
C PRO A 182 -18.89 -17.98 -4.97
N LYS A 183 -18.55 -19.28 -4.92
CA LYS A 183 -18.05 -19.92 -3.70
C LYS A 183 -16.68 -19.36 -3.30
N VAL A 184 -15.75 -19.27 -4.26
CA VAL A 184 -14.40 -18.73 -4.07
C VAL A 184 -14.44 -17.28 -3.62
N THR A 185 -15.21 -16.43 -4.30
CA THR A 185 -15.29 -15.01 -3.93
C THR A 185 -15.93 -14.85 -2.54
N GLY A 186 -16.90 -15.69 -2.18
CA GLY A 186 -17.45 -15.77 -0.83
C GLY A 186 -16.45 -16.25 0.22
N ASP A 187 -15.79 -17.38 -0.03
CA ASP A 187 -14.80 -17.99 0.88
C ASP A 187 -13.60 -17.06 1.12
N MET A 188 -13.21 -16.29 0.10
CA MET A 188 -12.10 -15.33 0.18
C MET A 188 -12.46 -14.02 0.90
N ASP A 189 -13.73 -13.70 1.11
CA ASP A 189 -14.14 -12.41 1.66
C ASP A 189 -13.58 -12.15 3.07
N VAL A 190 -13.61 -13.18 3.93
CA VAL A 190 -13.02 -13.09 5.28
C VAL A 190 -11.50 -12.88 5.23
N HIS A 191 -10.84 -13.45 4.22
CA HIS A 191 -9.38 -13.33 4.05
C HIS A 191 -9.00 -11.97 3.48
N VAL A 192 -9.71 -11.47 2.46
CA VAL A 192 -9.52 -10.11 1.92
C VAL A 192 -9.79 -9.07 3.01
N LYS A 193 -10.82 -9.27 3.83
CA LYS A 193 -11.06 -8.42 5.01
C LYS A 193 -9.87 -8.42 5.96
N ALA A 194 -9.36 -9.59 6.35
CA ALA A 194 -8.22 -9.67 7.27
C ALA A 194 -6.97 -8.95 6.72
N LEU A 195 -6.72 -9.05 5.42
CA LEU A 195 -5.62 -8.33 4.77
C LEU A 195 -5.86 -6.82 4.73
N CYS A 196 -7.09 -6.37 4.46
CA CYS A 196 -7.44 -4.95 4.53
C CYS A 196 -7.32 -4.39 5.95
N ASP A 197 -7.75 -5.15 6.97
CA ASP A 197 -7.59 -4.76 8.36
C ASP A 197 -6.10 -4.60 8.73
N LEU A 198 -5.23 -5.52 8.30
CA LEU A 198 -3.78 -5.39 8.46
C LEU A 198 -3.25 -4.09 7.85
N LEU A 199 -3.67 -3.76 6.62
CA LEU A 199 -3.26 -2.53 5.95
C LEU A 199 -3.74 -1.27 6.68
N GLN A 200 -4.94 -1.30 7.29
CA GLN A 200 -5.41 -0.19 8.13
C GLN A 200 -4.51 0.05 9.33
N GLU A 201 -4.04 -1.03 9.96
CA GLU A 201 -3.16 -0.95 11.13
C GLU A 201 -1.78 -0.40 10.74
N ASP A 202 -1.25 -0.81 9.59
CA ASP A 202 -0.04 -0.19 9.02
C ASP A 202 -0.22 1.31 8.75
N ILE A 203 -1.37 1.73 8.21
CA ILE A 203 -1.65 3.14 7.96
C ILE A 203 -1.69 3.93 9.27
N LYS A 204 -2.24 3.36 10.36
CA LYS A 204 -2.20 3.99 11.68
C LYS A 204 -0.77 4.15 12.21
N VAL A 205 0.09 3.15 11.99
CA VAL A 205 1.52 3.26 12.32
C VAL A 205 2.17 4.39 11.53
N MET A 206 1.94 4.45 10.22
CA MET A 206 2.47 5.53 9.37
C MET A 206 1.99 6.90 9.81
N LYS A 207 0.71 7.06 10.16
CA LYS A 207 0.17 8.33 10.68
C LYS A 207 0.82 8.74 11.98
N THR A 208 0.95 7.81 12.92
CA THR A 208 1.55 8.07 14.23
C THR A 208 3.02 8.46 14.08
N GLN A 209 3.77 7.73 13.25
CA GLN A 209 5.17 8.06 13.00
C GLN A 209 5.31 9.40 12.28
N ALA A 210 4.49 9.69 11.27
CA ALA A 210 4.55 10.95 10.54
C ALA A 210 4.28 12.15 11.45
N ASP A 211 3.31 12.07 12.37
CA ASP A 211 3.04 13.13 13.34
C ASP A 211 4.25 13.39 14.25
N SER A 212 4.88 12.31 14.73
CA SER A 212 6.12 12.40 15.51
C SER A 212 7.26 13.02 14.69
N ASP A 213 7.44 12.60 13.44
CA ASP A 213 8.53 13.06 12.58
C ASP A 213 8.36 14.55 12.21
N TYR A 214 7.14 14.98 11.82
CA TYR A 214 6.86 16.39 11.55
C TYR A 214 7.01 17.27 12.78
N THR A 215 6.57 16.79 13.95
CA THR A 215 6.77 17.50 15.22
C THR A 215 8.26 17.70 15.51
N SER A 216 9.06 16.65 15.34
CA SER A 216 10.51 16.71 15.53
C SER A 216 11.20 17.67 14.54
N LEU A 217 10.82 17.63 13.26
CA LEU A 217 11.30 18.56 12.23
C LEU A 217 11.03 20.02 12.62
N LEU A 218 9.80 20.33 13.04
CA LEU A 218 9.42 21.68 13.48
C LEU A 218 10.19 22.11 14.73
N MET A 219 10.35 21.21 15.70
CA MET A 219 11.12 21.50 16.91
C MET A 219 12.59 21.78 16.59
N THR A 220 13.20 20.96 15.74
CA THR A 220 14.61 21.10 15.33
C THR A 220 14.84 22.40 14.58
N GLN A 221 13.97 22.73 13.62
CA GLN A 221 14.02 23.99 12.87
C GLN A 221 13.85 25.21 13.78
N ASN A 222 12.89 25.18 14.70
CA ASN A 222 12.68 26.27 15.66
C ASN A 222 13.90 26.43 16.59
N GLN A 223 14.50 25.32 17.05
CA GLN A 223 15.73 25.38 17.84
C GLN A 223 16.90 25.98 17.05
N PHE A 224 17.06 25.64 15.77
CA PHE A 224 18.04 26.28 14.89
C PHE A 224 17.82 27.80 14.83
N VAL A 225 16.58 28.27 14.65
CA VAL A 225 16.26 29.71 14.61
C VAL A 225 16.59 30.40 15.95
N LEU A 226 16.38 29.73 17.08
CA LEU A 226 16.63 30.27 18.41
C LEU A 226 18.12 30.30 18.79
N HIS A 227 18.92 29.34 18.33
CA HIS A 227 20.34 29.23 18.70
C HIS A 227 21.28 30.01 17.77
N ASN A 228 20.85 30.36 16.56
CA ASN A 228 21.67 31.15 15.64
C ASN A 228 21.36 32.64 15.68
N LYS A 229 22.41 33.45 15.47
CA LYS A 229 22.26 34.90 15.26
C LYS A 229 21.91 35.16 13.80
N LEU A 230 20.62 35.07 13.49
CA LEU A 230 20.07 35.37 12.18
C LEU A 230 19.68 36.84 12.08
N ASP A 231 19.90 37.46 10.94
CA ASP A 231 19.31 38.76 10.63
C ASP A 231 17.79 38.65 10.36
N ALA A 232 17.13 39.80 10.14
CA ALA A 232 15.67 39.83 9.95
C ALA A 232 15.19 39.12 8.67
N VAL A 233 16.01 39.10 7.62
CA VAL A 233 15.69 38.43 6.34
C VAL A 233 15.92 36.94 6.49
N GLU A 234 17.06 36.53 7.04
CA GLU A 234 17.39 35.14 7.33
C GLU A 234 16.35 34.50 8.24
N LYS A 235 15.99 35.19 9.34
CA LYS A 235 14.94 34.70 10.25
C LYS A 235 13.59 34.54 9.55
N ARG A 236 13.22 35.45 8.63
CA ARG A 236 11.99 35.32 7.85
C ARG A 236 12.04 34.09 6.95
N ASN A 237 13.16 33.83 6.30
CA ASN A 237 13.34 32.67 5.41
C ASN A 237 13.25 31.36 6.21
N GLU A 238 13.85 31.29 7.41
CA GLU A 238 13.75 30.09 8.25
C GLU A 238 12.31 29.85 8.76
N VAL A 239 11.58 30.91 9.12
CA VAL A 239 10.14 30.79 9.48
C VAL A 239 9.31 30.34 8.27
N GLU A 240 9.65 30.76 7.05
CA GLU A 240 8.99 30.29 5.84
C GLU A 240 9.18 28.77 5.62
N LYS A 241 10.34 28.22 5.96
CA LYS A 241 10.59 26.78 5.95
C LYS A 241 9.73 26.04 6.97
N GLU A 242 9.58 26.54 8.20
CA GLU A 242 8.66 25.96 9.20
C GLU A 242 7.23 25.92 8.66
N MET A 243 6.78 27.00 8.01
CA MET A 243 5.46 27.04 7.39
C MET A 243 5.32 26.06 6.22
N ALA A 244 6.41 25.76 5.50
CA ALA A 244 6.42 24.71 4.49
C ALA A 244 6.25 23.32 5.11
N VAL A 245 6.96 23.02 6.21
CA VAL A 245 6.82 21.76 6.96
C VAL A 245 5.38 21.58 7.47
N VAL A 246 4.74 22.63 8.02
CA VAL A 246 3.33 22.56 8.44
C VAL A 246 2.38 22.27 7.27
N ARG A 247 2.65 22.82 6.08
CA ARG A 247 1.85 22.53 4.88
C ARG A 247 2.04 21.08 4.45
N GLU A 248 3.28 20.59 4.43
CA GLU A 248 3.61 19.19 4.12
C GLU A 248 2.91 18.22 5.09
N GLN A 249 2.95 18.48 6.40
CA GLN A 249 2.27 17.68 7.41
C GLN A 249 0.78 17.53 7.12
N ARG A 250 0.06 18.65 6.93
CA ARG A 250 -1.38 18.64 6.61
C ARG A 250 -1.69 17.90 5.32
N ALA A 251 -0.80 18.00 4.34
CA ALA A 251 -0.97 17.35 3.05
C ALA A 251 -0.77 15.84 3.17
N ASN A 252 0.24 15.40 3.95
CA ASN A 252 0.49 14.00 4.27
C ASN A 252 -0.64 13.37 5.12
N GLU A 253 -1.18 14.10 6.10
CA GLU A 253 -2.33 13.65 6.90
C GLU A 253 -3.55 13.34 6.02
N ARG A 254 -3.91 14.26 5.13
CA ARG A 254 -5.03 14.08 4.19
C ARG A 254 -4.81 12.87 3.28
N LEU A 255 -3.58 12.64 2.86
CA LEU A 255 -3.21 11.53 2.00
C LEU A 255 -3.31 10.18 2.73
N LEU A 256 -2.81 10.08 3.97
CA LEU A 256 -2.97 8.87 4.77
C LEU A 256 -4.44 8.61 5.14
N ASP A 257 -5.24 9.65 5.35
CA ASP A 257 -6.71 9.53 5.50
C ASP A 257 -7.39 9.02 4.22
N ALA A 258 -7.02 9.58 3.07
CA ALA A 258 -7.54 9.14 1.77
C ALA A 258 -7.17 7.68 1.48
N LEU A 259 -5.94 7.28 1.83
CA LEU A 259 -5.46 5.91 1.69
C LEU A 259 -6.25 4.94 2.59
N SER A 260 -6.43 5.30 3.87
CA SER A 260 -7.27 4.53 4.79
C SER A 260 -8.69 4.37 4.24
N ALA A 261 -9.31 5.44 3.75
CA ALA A 261 -10.63 5.38 3.15
C ALA A 261 -10.67 4.51 1.88
N ALA A 262 -9.63 4.54 1.04
CA ALA A 262 -9.54 3.73 -0.17
C ALA A 262 -9.43 2.24 0.14
N VAL A 263 -8.63 1.85 1.13
CA VAL A 263 -8.51 0.45 1.58
C VAL A 263 -9.83 -0.05 2.19
N LEU A 264 -10.54 0.78 2.97
CA LEU A 264 -11.89 0.43 3.46
C LEU A 264 -12.90 0.24 2.31
N LYS A 265 -12.82 1.10 1.29
CA LYS A 265 -13.63 0.95 0.07
C LYS A 265 -13.28 -0.32 -0.70
N LEU A 266 -12.01 -0.71 -0.75
CA LEU A 266 -11.57 -1.95 -1.39
C LEU A 266 -12.23 -3.16 -0.73
N GLN A 267 -12.14 -3.23 0.60
CA GLN A 267 -12.79 -4.26 1.41
C GLN A 267 -14.31 -4.29 1.18
N LEU A 268 -14.98 -3.13 1.25
CA LEU A 268 -16.42 -3.03 1.05
C LEU A 268 -16.81 -3.48 -0.37
N THR A 269 -16.06 -3.05 -1.38
CA THR A 269 -16.33 -3.42 -2.78
C THR A 269 -16.17 -4.92 -2.99
N HIS A 270 -15.14 -5.53 -2.40
CA HIS A 270 -14.96 -6.98 -2.43
C HIS A 270 -16.13 -7.71 -1.77
N HIS A 271 -16.55 -7.29 -0.59
CA HIS A 271 -17.69 -7.88 0.12
C HIS A 271 -18.98 -7.83 -0.71
N VAL A 272 -19.23 -6.69 -1.34
CA VAL A 272 -20.39 -6.49 -2.22
C VAL A 272 -20.26 -7.32 -3.51
N LEU A 273 -19.04 -7.51 -4.03
CA LEU A 273 -18.76 -8.40 -5.16
C LEU A 273 -19.03 -9.86 -4.81
N ALA A 274 -18.62 -10.31 -3.61
CA ALA A 274 -18.88 -11.65 -3.09
C ALA A 274 -20.39 -11.91 -2.96
N ALA A 275 -21.14 -10.96 -2.37
CA ALA A 275 -22.59 -11.03 -2.29
C ALA A 275 -23.25 -11.07 -3.67
N GLY A 276 -22.80 -10.22 -4.60
CA GLY A 276 -23.29 -10.18 -5.98
C GLY A 276 -23.02 -11.49 -6.74
N ALA A 277 -21.86 -12.11 -6.54
CA ALA A 277 -21.51 -13.40 -7.13
C ALA A 277 -22.43 -14.53 -6.62
N ALA A 278 -22.90 -14.46 -5.38
CA ALA A 278 -23.87 -15.38 -4.79
C ALA A 278 -25.33 -15.13 -5.25
N GLY A 279 -25.57 -14.17 -6.14
CA GLY A 279 -26.92 -13.82 -6.62
C GLY A 279 -27.69 -12.88 -5.69
N ASN A 280 -27.10 -12.47 -4.57
CA ASN A 280 -27.64 -11.45 -3.67
C ASN A 280 -27.30 -10.07 -4.24
N ASN A 281 -27.92 -9.74 -5.38
CA ASN A 281 -27.57 -8.62 -6.26
C ASN A 281 -27.84 -7.25 -5.59
N PRO A 282 -26.84 -6.60 -4.99
CA PRO A 282 -27.05 -5.33 -4.34
C PRO A 282 -26.90 -4.24 -5.41
N GLY A 283 -27.92 -3.39 -5.58
CA GLY A 283 -27.87 -2.27 -6.53
C GLY A 283 -26.67 -1.31 -6.34
N SER A 284 -25.92 -1.47 -5.25
CA SER A 284 -24.75 -0.70 -4.87
C SER A 284 -23.41 -1.18 -5.44
N LEU A 285 -23.28 -2.37 -6.07
CA LEU A 285 -21.96 -2.86 -6.55
C LEU A 285 -21.30 -1.91 -7.55
N LYS A 286 -22.08 -1.39 -8.51
CA LYS A 286 -21.59 -0.40 -9.48
C LYS A 286 -21.09 0.87 -8.81
N GLN A 287 -21.81 1.35 -7.79
CA GLN A 287 -21.43 2.54 -7.05
C GLN A 287 -20.14 2.31 -6.26
N ASN A 288 -20.03 1.19 -5.55
CA ASN A 288 -18.82 0.85 -4.79
C ASN A 288 -17.57 0.75 -5.69
N ILE A 289 -17.70 0.11 -6.86
CA ILE A 289 -16.60 0.06 -7.84
C ILE A 289 -16.22 1.47 -8.33
N ALA A 290 -17.21 2.32 -8.63
CA ALA A 290 -16.94 3.70 -9.05
C ALA A 290 -16.26 4.52 -7.94
N ASP A 291 -16.71 4.37 -6.69
CA ASP A 291 -16.15 5.06 -5.53
C ASP A 291 -14.73 4.60 -5.20
N LEU A 292 -14.43 3.32 -5.41
CA LEU A 292 -13.09 2.74 -5.28
C LEU A 292 -12.17 3.27 -6.38
N GLN A 293 -12.65 3.28 -7.63
CA GLN A 293 -11.88 3.78 -8.76
C GLN A 293 -11.57 5.28 -8.62
N ALA A 294 -12.53 6.07 -8.14
CA ALA A 294 -12.31 7.48 -7.84
C ALA A 294 -11.24 7.66 -6.75
N ALA A 295 -11.34 6.90 -5.65
CA ALA A 295 -10.36 6.96 -4.57
C ALA A 295 -8.94 6.60 -5.05
N GLY A 296 -8.80 5.54 -5.86
CA GLY A 296 -7.50 5.16 -6.44
C GLY A 296 -6.93 6.22 -7.39
N LYS A 297 -7.77 6.86 -8.22
CA LYS A 297 -7.33 7.95 -9.11
C LYS A 297 -6.86 9.18 -8.35
N ASP A 298 -7.59 9.57 -7.31
CA ASP A 298 -7.26 10.74 -6.48
C ASP A 298 -5.91 10.53 -5.79
N LEU A 299 -5.70 9.34 -5.21
CA LEU A 299 -4.42 8.96 -4.60
C LEU A 299 -3.26 8.95 -5.61
N SER A 300 -3.42 8.27 -6.75
CA SER A 300 -2.38 8.20 -7.79
C SER A 300 -2.01 9.58 -8.32
N SER A 301 -3.00 10.45 -8.53
CA SER A 301 -2.76 11.83 -9.00
C SER A 301 -1.95 12.63 -7.98
N TYR A 302 -2.24 12.43 -6.69
CA TYR A 302 -1.51 13.09 -5.62
C TYR A 302 -0.06 12.60 -5.52
N TYR A 303 0.19 11.29 -5.43
CA TYR A 303 1.55 10.76 -5.32
C TYR A 303 2.42 11.16 -6.53
N LYS A 304 1.84 11.17 -7.74
CA LYS A 304 2.51 11.71 -8.93
C LYS A 304 2.87 13.18 -8.80
N SER A 305 2.05 13.98 -8.13
CA SER A 305 2.37 15.40 -7.89
C SER A 305 3.54 15.58 -6.94
N LEU A 306 3.75 14.67 -5.98
CA LEU A 306 4.91 14.69 -5.08
C LEU A 306 6.22 14.43 -5.83
N LEU A 307 6.21 13.51 -6.81
CA LEU A 307 7.38 13.19 -7.63
C LEU A 307 7.81 14.33 -8.56
N VAL A 308 6.89 15.23 -8.93
CA VAL A 308 7.16 16.39 -9.79
C VAL A 308 7.63 17.61 -8.97
N ALA A 309 7.39 17.61 -7.66
CA ALA A 309 7.78 18.69 -6.75
C ALA A 309 9.19 18.52 -6.15
N GLN A 310 9.87 17.39 -6.42
CA GLN A 310 11.25 17.10 -6.03
C GLN A 310 12.23 17.45 -7.16
#